data_AF-A0A9D1Y1M2-F1
#
_entry.id   AF-A0A9D1Y1M2-F1
#
_cell.length_a   1.000
_cell.length_b   1.000
_cell.length_c   1.000
_cell.angle_alpha   90.00
_cell.angle_beta   90.00
_cell.angle_gamma   90.00
#
_symmetry.space_group_name_H-M   'P 1'
#
loop_
_entity.id
_entity.type
_entity.pdbx_description
1 polymer ?
#
loop_
_entity_poly.entity_id
_entity_poly.type
_entity_poly.pdbx_seq_one_letter_code
_entity_poly.pdbx_strand_id
1 'polypeptide(L)'
;MKTCPRLLCLALAAAFALTACGGPQLLEITLPAAPLELATGETAALETGFVYDGETPENARPEVTYTSSDEAVATVDETGAVTAVAEGEATITAAVGDLRAAQDVVVTIPVESLTAESLSLHLADGPARLAYTVVPENFSGALSFACENEQIAAVDATGSVTPATPGDTRVTITAPNGLTATAAVHVWDGPKELTLTAGTTEVTEGSGTQIAVADENGSEVDAETLTWHSSDEGIAVVSNGWVDIVGTGEATITASTEYGVEASVTLTGAARPAPTAPPAAGSGAEAASGGGETAQGGGSAAASGGSEGLNEWSSQGHGYFTTYGDGTAFELQNQVRAANGAAPLTWDNGLGDLAVARCQQIAVDFSHNGAQSAENIAVGFGDASSVIAAWQGSPGHFGNMISGSYTVGAIAHMYDGDGCHYWVAVFR
;
A
#
# COMPACT_ATOMS: atom_id res chain seq x y z
N MET A 1 11.66 -12.20 71.99
CA MET A 1 12.83 -12.03 72.89
C MET A 1 13.72 -10.92 72.33
N LYS A 2 14.38 -10.18 73.23
CA LYS A 2 15.19 -8.96 73.03
C LYS A 2 14.35 -7.68 73.01
N THR A 3 13.82 -7.21 74.15
CA THR A 3 14.42 -6.53 75.33
C THR A 3 14.02 -5.06 75.31
N CYS A 4 12.96 -4.80 76.08
CA CYS A 4 12.54 -3.51 76.61
C CYS A 4 13.57 -2.95 77.60
N PRO A 5 13.70 -1.62 77.71
CA PRO A 5 13.85 -1.01 79.01
C PRO A 5 12.61 -0.17 79.31
N ARG A 6 11.87 -0.60 80.33
CA ARG A 6 11.00 0.27 81.14
C ARG A 6 11.92 1.16 81.95
N LEU A 7 11.75 2.48 81.86
CA LEU A 7 12.17 3.39 82.93
C LEU A 7 10.92 3.90 83.63
N LEU A 8 10.89 3.69 84.94
CA LEU A 8 9.82 3.97 85.88
C LEU A 8 10.13 5.29 86.62
N CYS A 9 9.08 6.07 86.88
CA CYS A 9 8.96 7.07 87.96
C CYS A 9 9.91 8.28 87.99
N LEU A 10 9.34 9.48 87.81
CA LEU A 10 9.04 10.37 88.95
C LEU A 10 8.05 11.47 88.52
N ALA A 11 6.88 11.49 89.12
CA ALA A 11 6.02 12.66 89.12
C ALA A 11 6.69 13.72 89.99
N LEU A 12 7.07 14.86 89.40
CA LEU A 12 7.41 16.07 90.14
C LEU A 12 6.56 17.21 89.60
N ALA A 13 5.39 17.39 90.23
CA ALA A 13 4.62 18.61 90.12
C ALA A 13 5.42 19.73 90.81
N ALA A 14 6.19 20.48 90.03
CA ALA A 14 6.74 21.76 90.44
C ALA A 14 5.89 22.86 89.81
N ALA A 15 4.89 23.32 90.57
CA ALA A 15 4.18 24.55 90.26
C ALA A 15 5.15 25.73 90.37
N PHE A 16 5.74 26.12 89.24
CA PHE A 16 6.39 27.40 89.09
C PHE A 16 5.36 28.40 88.59
N ALA A 17 4.72 29.10 89.52
CA ALA A 17 4.15 30.41 89.27
C ALA A 17 5.30 31.38 88.98
N LEU A 18 5.73 31.44 87.71
CA LEU A 18 6.66 32.44 87.23
C LEU A 18 5.85 33.57 86.58
N THR A 19 5.99 34.75 87.16
CA THR A 19 5.52 36.06 86.70
C THR A 19 5.49 36.19 85.18
N ALA A 20 4.27 36.35 84.65
CA ALA A 20 3.97 36.66 83.26
C ALA A 20 4.65 37.98 82.85
N CYS A 21 5.76 37.88 82.14
CA CYS A 21 6.11 38.86 81.13
C CYS A 21 5.27 38.47 79.90
N GLY A 22 4.03 38.93 79.85
CA GLY A 22 3.02 38.58 78.84
C GLY A 22 3.33 39.21 77.49
N GLY A 23 4.33 38.68 76.78
CA GLY A 23 4.47 38.93 75.35
C GLY A 23 3.35 38.25 74.55
N PRO A 24 3.12 38.64 73.29
CA PRO A 24 2.12 38.03 72.43
C PRO A 24 2.30 36.50 72.35
N GLN A 25 1.23 35.75 72.58
CA GLN A 25 1.15 34.31 72.46
C GLN A 25 0.90 33.91 71.00
N LEU A 26 1.61 32.88 70.52
CA LEU A 26 1.33 32.25 69.24
C LEU A 26 -0.02 31.50 69.32
N LEU A 27 -0.95 31.84 68.44
CA LEU A 27 -2.29 31.27 68.35
C LEU A 27 -2.40 30.18 67.28
N GLU A 28 -1.72 30.39 66.14
CA GLU A 28 -1.88 29.53 64.96
C GLU A 28 -0.57 29.48 64.17
N ILE A 29 -0.31 28.30 63.60
CA ILE A 29 0.64 28.10 62.50
C ILE A 29 -0.18 27.80 61.25
N THR A 30 0.22 28.36 60.11
CA THR A 30 -0.50 28.20 58.84
C THR A 30 0.44 27.73 57.75
N LEU A 31 -0.07 26.86 56.87
CA LEU A 31 0.53 26.54 55.57
C LEU A 31 -0.51 26.84 54.48
N PRO A 32 -0.10 27.07 53.22
CA PRO A 32 -1.05 27.21 52.11
C PRO A 32 -1.93 25.97 51.99
N ALA A 33 -3.22 26.20 51.71
CA ALA A 33 -4.18 25.11 51.54
C ALA A 33 -4.06 24.39 50.17
N ALA A 34 -3.42 25.03 49.19
CA ALA A 34 -3.16 24.42 47.89
C ALA A 34 -2.00 23.42 48.00
N PRO A 35 -2.08 22.25 47.31
CA PRO A 35 -0.96 21.33 47.24
C PRO A 35 0.30 21.98 46.67
N LEU A 36 1.45 21.58 47.18
CA LEU A 36 2.75 21.91 46.62
C LEU A 36 3.10 20.85 45.56
N GLU A 37 3.05 21.25 44.29
CA GLU A 37 3.38 20.39 43.15
C GLU A 37 4.88 20.47 42.84
N LEU A 38 5.58 19.34 42.83
CA LEU A 38 7.02 19.27 42.52
C LEU A 38 7.30 18.17 41.51
N ALA A 39 8.25 18.40 40.60
CA ALA A 39 8.84 17.33 39.83
C ALA A 39 9.88 16.58 40.68
N THR A 40 10.04 15.28 40.43
CA THR A 40 11.03 14.44 41.12
C THR A 40 12.42 15.08 41.06
N GLY A 41 13.09 15.23 42.21
CA GLY A 41 14.40 15.88 42.34
C GLY A 41 14.35 17.40 42.59
N GLU A 42 13.19 18.04 42.45
CA GLU A 42 13.04 19.45 42.79
C GLU A 42 12.98 19.69 44.30
N THR A 43 13.24 20.94 44.70
CA THR A 43 13.15 21.38 46.09
C THR A 43 12.46 22.74 46.17
N ALA A 44 11.54 22.90 47.12
CA ALA A 44 10.86 24.16 47.40
C ALA A 44 10.73 24.40 48.90
N ALA A 45 10.76 25.66 49.34
CA ALA A 45 10.55 26.01 50.73
C ALA A 45 9.06 26.16 51.05
N LEU A 46 8.62 25.66 52.21
CA LEU A 46 7.26 25.88 52.70
C LEU A 46 7.05 27.34 53.13
N GLU A 47 5.89 27.88 52.75
CA GLU A 47 5.45 29.21 53.18
C GLU A 47 4.75 29.12 54.55
N THR A 48 5.53 29.02 55.63
CA THR A 48 5.00 28.91 56.98
C THR A 48 4.61 30.28 57.55
N GLY A 49 3.35 30.42 57.93
CA GLY A 49 2.80 31.62 58.57
C GLY A 49 2.53 31.42 60.06
N PHE A 50 2.51 32.53 60.81
CA PHE A 50 2.29 32.56 62.26
C PHE A 50 1.31 33.66 62.62
N VAL A 51 0.31 33.34 63.46
CA VAL A 51 -0.67 34.29 63.99
C VAL A 51 -0.51 34.42 65.49
N TYR A 52 -0.39 35.66 65.99
CA TYR A 52 -0.24 35.97 67.42
C TYR A 52 -1.47 36.69 67.98
N ASP A 53 -1.68 36.64 69.29
CA ASP A 53 -2.74 37.39 70.01
C ASP A 53 -2.40 38.88 70.18
N GLY A 54 -1.92 39.53 69.12
CA GLY A 54 -1.47 40.92 69.15
C GLY A 54 -0.57 41.23 67.96
N GLU A 55 0.26 42.26 68.10
CA GLU A 55 1.31 42.54 67.11
C GLU A 55 2.38 41.43 67.12
N THR A 56 2.86 41.05 65.94
CA THR A 56 3.95 40.08 65.81
C THR A 56 5.21 40.58 66.52
N PRO A 57 5.80 39.81 67.46
CA PRO A 57 7.02 40.23 68.14
C PRO A 57 8.18 40.45 67.16
N GLU A 58 8.93 41.54 67.31
CA GLU A 58 10.01 41.94 66.40
C GLU A 58 11.11 40.87 66.19
N ASN A 59 11.32 40.00 67.18
CA ASN A 59 12.30 38.91 67.14
C ASN A 59 11.65 37.52 67.28
N ALA A 60 10.38 37.39 66.88
CA ALA A 60 9.70 36.11 66.87
C ALA A 60 10.42 35.12 65.94
N ARG A 61 10.94 34.04 66.52
CA ARG A 61 11.52 32.90 65.81
C ARG A 61 11.01 31.60 66.41
N PRO A 62 9.73 31.24 66.18
CA PRO A 62 9.21 29.97 66.64
C PRO A 62 10.08 28.82 66.12
N GLU A 63 10.41 27.88 66.99
CA GLU A 63 11.08 26.65 66.59
C GLU A 63 10.03 25.72 65.98
N VAL A 64 10.08 25.55 64.66
CA VAL A 64 9.14 24.70 63.91
C VAL A 64 9.76 23.33 63.72
N THR A 65 9.00 22.28 64.02
CA THR A 65 9.35 20.91 63.61
C THR A 65 8.53 20.54 62.39
N TYR A 66 9.21 20.16 61.31
CA TYR A 66 8.59 19.62 60.11
C TYR A 66 8.68 18.10 60.10
N THR A 67 7.63 17.45 59.59
CA THR A 67 7.59 16.00 59.41
C THR A 67 6.87 15.67 58.12
N SER A 68 7.35 14.65 57.40
CA SER A 68 6.65 14.10 56.24
C SER A 68 5.85 12.86 56.65
N SER A 69 4.68 12.68 56.06
CA SER A 69 3.92 11.43 56.18
C SER A 69 4.58 10.27 55.41
N ASP A 70 5.35 10.58 54.36
CA ASP A 70 6.08 9.60 53.55
C ASP A 70 7.37 10.20 52.97
N GLU A 71 8.49 9.94 53.65
CA GLU A 71 9.82 10.38 53.22
C GLU A 71 10.32 9.69 51.95
N ALA A 72 9.71 8.57 51.51
CA ALA A 72 10.04 7.95 50.23
C ALA A 72 9.45 8.75 49.04
N VAL A 73 8.42 9.57 49.29
CA VAL A 73 7.79 10.45 48.29
C VAL A 73 8.36 11.87 48.39
N ALA A 74 8.35 12.46 49.59
CA ALA A 74 8.88 13.81 49.81
C ALA A 74 9.53 13.93 51.20
N THR A 75 10.72 14.50 51.24
CA THR A 75 11.44 14.79 52.50
C THR A 75 11.32 16.28 52.83
N VAL A 76 11.46 16.64 54.10
CA VAL A 76 11.50 18.03 54.56
C VAL A 76 12.63 18.20 55.56
N ASP A 77 13.44 19.25 55.39
CA ASP A 77 14.54 19.55 56.31
C ASP A 77 14.12 20.45 57.48
N GLU A 78 15.05 20.71 58.40
CA GLU A 78 14.81 21.55 59.59
C GLU A 78 14.44 23.00 59.25
N THR A 79 14.74 23.45 58.02
CA THR A 79 14.42 24.81 57.54
C THR A 79 13.06 24.88 56.84
N GLY A 80 12.39 23.74 56.64
CA GLY A 80 11.15 23.64 55.88
C GLY A 80 11.36 23.55 54.36
N ALA A 81 12.57 23.20 53.90
CA ALA A 81 12.80 22.90 52.50
C ALA A 81 12.36 21.46 52.20
N VAL A 82 11.39 21.33 51.29
CA VAL A 82 10.82 20.06 50.85
C VAL A 82 11.53 19.60 49.59
N THR A 83 12.09 18.40 49.59
CA THR A 83 12.71 17.76 48.41
C THR A 83 11.87 16.59 47.94
N ALA A 84 11.48 16.62 46.66
CA ALA A 84 10.72 15.57 46.00
C ALA A 84 11.60 14.36 45.66
N VAL A 85 11.21 13.16 46.12
CA VAL A 85 12.03 11.94 46.04
C VAL A 85 11.49 10.96 44.99
N ALA A 86 10.19 10.68 45.00
CA ALA A 86 9.55 9.76 44.07
C ALA A 86 8.09 10.15 43.84
N GLU A 87 7.53 9.71 42.71
CA GLU A 87 6.12 9.96 42.37
C GLU A 87 5.18 9.52 43.51
N GLY A 88 4.23 10.38 43.84
CA GLY A 88 3.21 10.09 44.84
C GLY A 88 2.71 11.33 45.55
N GLU A 89 1.96 11.11 46.62
CA GLU A 89 1.44 12.16 47.49
C GLU A 89 1.98 11.97 48.90
N ALA A 90 2.43 13.06 49.53
CA ALA A 90 2.83 13.10 50.93
C ALA A 90 2.29 14.36 51.59
N THR A 91 1.97 14.30 52.88
CA THR A 91 1.55 15.48 53.65
C THR A 91 2.71 15.92 54.53
N ILE A 92 3.12 17.19 54.41
CA ILE A 92 4.10 17.79 55.30
C ILE A 92 3.38 18.51 56.43
N THR A 93 3.71 18.15 57.67
CA THR A 93 3.16 18.77 58.88
C THR A 93 4.20 19.66 59.55
N ALA A 94 3.87 20.93 59.75
CA ALA A 94 4.62 21.89 60.53
C ALA A 94 4.03 22.02 61.94
N ALA A 95 4.85 21.95 62.98
CA ALA A 95 4.40 22.00 64.37
C ALA A 95 5.22 22.97 65.23
N VAL A 96 4.53 23.73 66.09
CA VAL A 96 5.14 24.54 67.16
C VAL A 96 4.41 24.23 68.46
N GLY A 97 5.03 23.44 69.33
CA GLY A 97 4.36 22.89 70.52
C GLY A 97 3.16 22.03 70.13
N ASP A 98 1.96 22.41 70.58
CA ASP A 98 0.71 21.70 70.26
C ASP A 98 0.03 22.18 68.96
N LEU A 99 0.45 23.33 68.42
CA LEU A 99 -0.10 23.91 67.18
C LEU A 99 0.44 23.15 65.96
N ARG A 100 -0.43 22.89 64.97
CA ARG A 100 -0.09 22.14 63.76
C ARG A 100 -0.74 22.75 62.52
N ALA A 101 -0.01 22.74 61.41
CA ALA A 101 -0.51 22.97 60.06
C ALA A 101 0.01 21.86 59.16
N ALA A 102 -0.73 21.56 58.10
CA ALA A 102 -0.37 20.55 57.12
C ALA A 102 -0.56 21.10 55.71
N GLN A 103 0.29 20.67 54.79
CA GLN A 103 0.17 20.93 53.36
C GLN A 103 0.48 19.64 52.60
N ASP A 104 -0.35 19.33 51.62
CA ASP A 104 -0.12 18.20 50.73
C ASP A 104 0.96 18.55 49.71
N VAL A 105 1.78 17.56 49.37
CA VAL A 105 2.85 17.62 48.38
C VAL A 105 2.57 16.53 47.37
N VAL A 106 2.49 16.92 46.11
CA VAL A 106 2.26 16.00 44.98
C VAL A 106 3.55 15.99 44.16
N VAL A 107 4.15 14.81 44.04
CA VAL A 107 5.38 14.61 43.28
C VAL A 107 5.07 13.93 41.96
N THR A 108 5.50 14.53 40.87
CA THR A 108 5.32 14.01 39.50
C THR A 108 6.66 13.62 38.87
N ILE A 109 6.61 12.78 37.84
CA ILE A 109 7.76 12.46 36.99
C ILE A 109 7.69 13.37 35.76
N PRO A 110 8.64 14.30 35.55
CA PRO A 110 8.64 15.14 34.37
C PRO A 110 9.05 14.33 33.14
N VAL A 111 8.46 14.63 31.99
CA VAL A 111 8.91 14.08 30.71
C VAL A 111 10.12 14.89 30.23
N GLU A 112 11.26 14.22 30.09
CA GLU A 112 12.52 14.80 29.60
C GLU A 112 12.66 14.67 28.08
N SER A 113 12.16 13.58 27.51
CA SER A 113 12.17 13.33 26.07
C SER A 113 10.94 12.56 25.62
N LEU A 114 10.45 12.87 24.42
CA LEU A 114 9.35 12.19 23.76
C LEU A 114 9.68 12.07 22.28
N THR A 115 9.61 10.87 21.72
CA THR A 115 9.81 10.63 20.30
C THR A 115 8.72 9.71 19.77
N ALA A 116 8.31 9.90 18.52
CA ALA A 116 7.32 9.07 17.84
C ALA A 116 7.84 8.63 16.48
N GLU A 117 7.52 7.40 16.08
CA GLU A 117 7.90 6.83 14.79
C GLU A 117 6.78 7.04 13.76
N SER A 118 7.15 7.18 12.49
CA SER A 118 6.17 7.23 11.40
C SER A 118 5.41 5.91 11.29
N LEU A 119 4.15 5.98 10.84
CA LEU A 119 3.25 4.85 10.74
C LEU A 119 2.63 4.80 9.33
N SER A 120 2.73 3.66 8.66
CA SER A 120 2.01 3.41 7.40
C SER A 120 0.89 2.41 7.66
N LEU A 121 -0.32 2.73 7.21
CA LEU A 121 -1.54 1.95 7.43
C LEU A 121 -2.21 1.63 6.10
N HIS A 122 -2.63 0.38 5.95
CA HIS A 122 -3.50 -0.01 4.85
C HIS A 122 -4.97 0.19 5.22
N LEU A 123 -5.81 0.66 4.31
CA LEU A 123 -7.21 0.99 4.60
C LEU A 123 -8.05 -0.23 5.00
N ALA A 124 -7.78 -1.39 4.39
CA ALA A 124 -8.45 -2.63 4.76
C ALA A 124 -7.96 -3.22 6.11
N ASP A 125 -6.89 -2.65 6.69
CA ASP A 125 -6.42 -3.09 8.00
C ASP A 125 -7.18 -2.40 9.13
N GLY A 126 -7.19 -3.07 10.28
CA GLY A 126 -7.70 -2.50 11.51
C GLY A 126 -6.77 -1.42 12.08
N PRO A 127 -7.13 -0.88 13.25
CA PRO A 127 -6.30 0.09 13.94
C PRO A 127 -4.95 -0.51 14.35
N ALA A 128 -3.90 0.32 14.33
CA ALA A 128 -2.56 -0.04 14.80
C ALA A 128 -2.07 0.96 15.85
N ARG A 129 -1.25 0.47 16.79
CA ARG A 129 -0.72 1.31 17.86
C ARG A 129 0.45 2.15 17.35
N LEU A 130 0.42 3.46 17.63
CA LEU A 130 1.55 4.34 17.36
C LEU A 130 2.74 3.96 18.24
N ALA A 131 3.91 3.77 17.63
CA ALA A 131 5.15 3.55 18.35
C ALA A 131 5.76 4.89 18.81
N TYR A 132 6.04 4.99 20.10
CA TYR A 132 6.67 6.16 20.72
C TYR A 132 7.51 5.76 21.93
N THR A 133 8.46 6.61 22.30
CA THR A 133 9.32 6.45 23.49
C THR A 133 9.20 7.68 24.37
N VAL A 134 9.10 7.47 25.68
CA VAL A 134 9.10 8.53 26.70
C VAL A 134 10.30 8.30 27.62
N VAL A 135 11.02 9.38 27.91
CA VAL A 135 12.10 9.39 28.91
C VAL A 135 11.70 10.33 30.04
N PRO A 136 11.81 9.91 31.30
CA PRO A 136 12.29 8.59 31.75
C PRO A 136 11.24 7.46 31.56
N GLU A 137 11.70 6.21 31.45
CA GLU A 137 10.82 5.04 31.16
C GLU A 137 9.78 4.76 32.25
N ASN A 138 10.04 5.21 33.48
CA ASN A 138 9.11 5.07 34.60
C ASN A 138 8.05 6.19 34.64
N PHE A 139 8.00 7.08 33.65
CA PHE A 139 6.89 8.03 33.52
C PHE A 139 5.55 7.27 33.42
N SER A 140 4.63 7.66 34.28
CA SER A 140 3.31 7.04 34.50
C SER A 140 2.15 8.01 34.22
N GLY A 141 2.47 9.28 33.96
CA GLY A 141 1.47 10.32 33.69
C GLY A 141 0.72 10.09 32.38
N ALA A 142 -0.42 10.78 32.24
CA ALA A 142 -1.22 10.66 31.03
C ALA A 142 -0.60 11.46 29.86
N LEU A 143 -0.52 10.83 28.69
CA LEU A 143 -0.25 11.51 27.42
C LEU A 143 -1.56 11.83 26.72
N SER A 144 -1.55 12.85 25.88
CA SER A 144 -2.65 13.17 24.97
C SER A 144 -2.23 12.98 23.51
N PHE A 145 -3.16 12.53 22.69
CA PHE A 145 -2.95 12.27 21.27
C PHE A 145 -3.94 13.10 20.46
N ALA A 146 -3.49 13.66 19.34
CA ALA A 146 -4.33 14.37 18.41
C ALA A 146 -3.90 14.08 16.98
N CYS A 147 -4.85 13.82 16.09
CA CYS A 147 -4.57 13.72 14.66
C CYS A 147 -4.86 15.06 13.99
N GLU A 148 -3.97 15.51 13.10
CA GLU A 148 -4.12 16.76 12.36
C GLU A 148 -5.31 16.69 11.38
N ASN A 149 -5.52 15.55 10.73
CA ASN A 149 -6.64 15.33 9.81
C ASN A 149 -7.34 14.00 10.08
N GLU A 150 -8.42 14.08 10.86
CA GLU A 150 -9.25 12.93 11.23
C GLU A 150 -10.03 12.29 10.06
N GLN A 151 -10.07 12.94 8.89
CA GLN A 151 -10.65 12.31 7.68
C GLN A 151 -9.70 11.27 7.06
N ILE A 152 -8.39 11.39 7.30
CA ILE A 152 -7.37 10.46 6.79
C ILE A 152 -7.14 9.33 7.81
N ALA A 153 -6.93 9.67 9.08
CA ALA A 153 -6.80 8.71 10.16
C ALA A 153 -7.28 9.29 11.48
N ALA A 154 -7.83 8.46 12.38
CA ALA A 154 -8.23 8.88 13.72
C ALA A 154 -7.34 8.24 14.78
N VAL A 155 -6.99 8.96 15.85
CA VAL A 155 -6.23 8.41 16.98
C VAL A 155 -7.08 8.45 18.25
N ASP A 156 -7.07 7.36 19.02
CA ASP A 156 -7.77 7.30 20.30
C ASP A 156 -6.90 7.75 21.50
N ALA A 157 -7.49 7.77 22.70
CA ALA A 157 -6.80 8.18 23.93
C ALA A 157 -5.65 7.24 24.35
N THR A 158 -5.53 6.06 23.75
CA THR A 158 -4.47 5.08 24.02
C THR A 158 -3.34 5.11 22.97
N GLY A 159 -3.46 5.98 21.95
CA GLY A 159 -2.53 6.06 20.84
C GLY A 159 -2.77 5.00 19.76
N SER A 160 -3.97 4.41 19.71
CA SER A 160 -4.36 3.52 18.62
C SER A 160 -4.87 4.33 17.44
N VAL A 161 -4.24 4.17 16.27
CA VAL A 161 -4.53 4.92 15.04
C VAL A 161 -5.33 4.06 14.08
N THR A 162 -6.50 4.53 13.67
CA THR A 162 -7.42 3.88 12.73
C THR A 162 -7.34 4.55 11.37
N PRO A 163 -7.09 3.83 10.27
CA PRO A 163 -7.13 4.41 8.93
C PRO A 163 -8.58 4.75 8.52
N ALA A 164 -8.77 5.80 7.73
CA ALA A 164 -10.09 6.23 7.26
C ALA A 164 -10.14 6.52 5.76
N THR A 165 -9.18 7.28 5.22
CA THR A 165 -9.10 7.60 3.78
C THR A 165 -7.64 7.65 3.35
N PRO A 166 -7.29 7.22 2.12
CA PRO A 166 -5.93 7.35 1.61
C PRO A 166 -5.41 8.79 1.67
N GLY A 167 -4.14 8.93 2.01
CA GLY A 167 -3.45 10.21 2.12
C GLY A 167 -2.53 10.30 3.34
N ASP A 168 -1.94 11.48 3.53
CA ASP A 168 -0.97 11.75 4.58
C ASP A 168 -1.56 12.66 5.66
N THR A 169 -1.30 12.31 6.92
CA THR A 169 -1.61 13.15 8.09
C THR A 169 -0.52 13.03 9.15
N ARG A 170 -0.72 13.68 10.30
CA ARG A 170 0.22 13.66 11.42
C ARG A 170 -0.52 13.41 12.71
N VAL A 171 0.04 12.54 13.55
CA VAL A 171 -0.41 12.35 14.93
C VAL A 171 0.59 13.02 15.87
N THR A 172 0.09 13.89 16.73
CA THR A 172 0.88 14.59 17.76
C THR A 172 0.59 13.99 19.12
N ILE A 173 1.65 13.64 19.85
CA ILE A 173 1.63 13.20 21.24
C ILE A 173 2.08 14.38 22.10
N THR A 174 1.34 14.71 23.16
CA THR A 174 1.65 15.81 24.08
C THR A 174 1.70 15.30 25.52
N ALA A 175 2.82 15.55 26.18
CA ALA A 175 3.04 15.29 27.59
C ALA A 175 2.44 16.39 28.50
N PRO A 176 2.19 16.13 29.79
CA PRO A 176 1.60 17.13 30.71
C PRO A 176 2.40 18.43 30.83
N ASN A 177 3.73 18.36 30.69
CA ASN A 177 4.61 19.53 30.70
C ASN A 177 4.66 20.29 29.36
N GLY A 178 3.82 19.91 28.38
CA GLY A 178 3.72 20.55 27.07
C GLY A 178 4.74 20.07 26.05
N LEU A 179 5.63 19.14 26.39
CA LEU A 179 6.57 18.55 25.44
C LEU A 179 5.81 17.69 24.41
N THR A 180 6.12 17.84 23.13
CA THR A 180 5.42 17.14 22.04
C THR A 180 6.34 16.28 21.18
N ALA A 181 5.76 15.25 20.56
CA ALA A 181 6.35 14.51 19.45
C ALA A 181 5.30 14.32 18.35
N THR A 182 5.75 14.24 17.09
CA THR A 182 4.86 14.10 15.94
C THR A 182 5.28 12.92 15.08
N ALA A 183 4.35 12.04 14.78
CA ALA A 183 4.48 10.96 13.82
C ALA A 183 3.82 11.33 12.50
N ALA A 184 4.49 11.05 11.38
CA ALA A 184 3.82 11.06 10.07
C ALA A 184 2.99 9.78 9.93
N VAL A 185 1.76 9.92 9.45
CA VAL A 185 0.86 8.81 9.19
C VAL A 185 0.52 8.80 7.70
N HIS A 186 0.82 7.70 7.03
CA HIS A 186 0.47 7.48 5.63
C HIS A 186 -0.59 6.38 5.53
N VAL A 187 -1.75 6.70 4.97
CA VAL A 187 -2.83 5.74 4.72
C VAL A 187 -2.88 5.47 3.22
N TRP A 188 -2.94 4.20 2.84
CA TRP A 188 -3.01 3.77 1.45
C TRP A 188 -4.06 2.67 1.26
N ASP A 189 -4.56 2.53 0.04
CA ASP A 189 -5.61 1.57 -0.33
C ASP A 189 -5.25 0.96 -1.67
N GLY A 190 -4.71 -0.27 -1.64
CA GLY A 190 -4.22 -0.95 -2.82
C GLY A 190 -3.80 -2.38 -2.51
N PRO A 191 -3.53 -3.20 -3.53
CA PRO A 191 -3.11 -4.58 -3.31
C PRO A 191 -1.79 -4.62 -2.53
N LYS A 192 -1.68 -5.54 -1.57
CA LYS A 192 -0.46 -5.74 -0.76
C LYS A 192 0.54 -6.66 -1.45
N GLU A 193 0.02 -7.51 -2.33
CA GLU A 193 0.79 -8.40 -3.19
C GLU A 193 0.15 -8.39 -4.57
N LEU A 194 0.97 -8.62 -5.60
CA LEU A 194 0.49 -8.83 -6.96
C LEU A 194 0.91 -10.23 -7.43
N THR A 195 0.02 -10.88 -8.18
CA THR A 195 0.31 -12.10 -8.93
C THR A 195 0.05 -11.85 -10.40
N LEU A 196 1.07 -12.05 -11.23
CA LEU A 196 0.96 -11.96 -12.69
C LEU A 196 0.83 -13.35 -13.29
N THR A 197 -0.22 -13.57 -14.10
CA THR A 197 -0.47 -14.83 -14.80
C THR A 197 -0.60 -14.56 -16.30
N ALA A 198 0.40 -14.98 -17.07
CA ALA A 198 0.33 -14.91 -18.53
C ALA A 198 -0.56 -16.03 -19.09
N GLY A 199 -1.34 -15.72 -20.13
CA GLY A 199 -2.12 -16.73 -20.85
C GLY A 199 -1.24 -17.82 -21.49
N THR A 200 -0.09 -17.43 -22.02
CA THR A 200 1.02 -18.32 -22.40
C THR A 200 2.36 -17.65 -22.09
N THR A 201 3.39 -18.44 -21.81
CA THR A 201 4.75 -17.95 -21.53
C THR A 201 5.69 -18.10 -22.73
N GLU A 202 5.30 -18.84 -23.76
CA GLU A 202 6.01 -18.91 -25.05
C GLU A 202 5.06 -18.41 -26.14
N VAL A 203 5.48 -17.38 -26.88
CA VAL A 203 4.65 -16.66 -27.85
C VAL A 203 5.45 -16.46 -29.13
N THR A 204 4.86 -16.78 -30.28
CA THR A 204 5.50 -16.58 -31.58
C THR A 204 5.66 -15.10 -31.91
N GLU A 205 6.83 -14.70 -32.39
CA GLU A 205 7.13 -13.35 -32.89
C GLU A 205 6.07 -12.82 -33.86
N GLY A 206 5.53 -11.64 -33.56
CA GLY A 206 4.42 -10.98 -34.23
C GLY A 206 3.03 -11.36 -33.70
N SER A 207 2.96 -12.00 -32.52
CA SER A 207 1.73 -12.29 -31.78
C SER A 207 1.79 -11.65 -30.39
N GLY A 208 0.72 -11.77 -29.59
CA GLY A 208 0.72 -11.27 -28.22
C GLY A 208 0.02 -12.19 -27.24
N THR A 209 0.13 -11.85 -25.95
CA THR A 209 -0.54 -12.55 -24.85
C THR A 209 -1.04 -11.54 -23.83
N GLN A 210 -2.19 -11.84 -23.22
CA GLN A 210 -2.67 -11.10 -22.05
C GLN A 210 -1.96 -11.59 -20.78
N ILE A 211 -1.65 -10.67 -19.89
CA ILE A 211 -1.29 -10.93 -18.49
C ILE A 211 -2.49 -10.55 -17.62
N ALA A 212 -3.00 -11.52 -16.87
CA ALA A 212 -3.95 -11.27 -15.80
C ALA A 212 -3.21 -10.89 -14.52
N VAL A 213 -3.75 -9.95 -13.75
CA VAL A 213 -3.18 -9.49 -12.49
C VAL A 213 -4.18 -9.74 -11.37
N ALA A 214 -3.71 -10.31 -10.25
CA ALA A 214 -4.53 -10.55 -9.08
C ALA A 214 -3.85 -10.06 -7.79
N ASP A 215 -4.64 -9.68 -6.78
CA ASP A 215 -4.20 -9.28 -5.45
C ASP A 215 -3.85 -10.47 -4.54
N GLU A 216 -3.51 -10.23 -3.27
CA GLU A 216 -3.22 -11.28 -2.27
C GLU A 216 -4.40 -12.24 -2.00
N ASN A 217 -5.62 -11.84 -2.36
CA ASN A 217 -6.84 -12.63 -2.20
C ASN A 217 -7.24 -13.34 -3.50
N GLY A 218 -6.49 -13.16 -4.59
CA GLY A 218 -6.82 -13.67 -5.91
C GLY A 218 -7.90 -12.86 -6.64
N SER A 219 -8.25 -11.67 -6.16
CA SER A 219 -9.18 -10.76 -6.83
C SER A 219 -8.47 -10.07 -7.99
N GLU A 220 -9.18 -9.86 -9.09
CA GLU A 220 -8.65 -9.16 -10.27
C GLU A 220 -8.25 -7.72 -9.92
N VAL A 221 -7.05 -7.32 -10.35
CA VAL A 221 -6.55 -5.95 -10.26
C VAL A 221 -6.58 -5.33 -11.66
N ASP A 222 -7.19 -4.16 -11.77
CA ASP A 222 -7.27 -3.42 -13.02
C ASP A 222 -5.87 -3.05 -13.54
N ALA A 223 -5.50 -3.62 -14.69
CA ALA A 223 -4.20 -3.45 -15.30
C ALA A 223 -3.92 -1.99 -15.71
N GLU A 224 -4.94 -1.15 -15.90
CA GLU A 224 -4.77 0.28 -16.23
C GLU A 224 -4.28 1.11 -15.04
N THR A 225 -4.50 0.62 -13.81
CA THR A 225 -4.02 1.29 -12.58
C THR A 225 -2.54 1.04 -12.31
N LEU A 226 -1.92 0.15 -13.07
CA LEU A 226 -0.54 -0.30 -12.87
C LEU A 226 0.41 0.37 -13.85
N THR A 227 1.64 0.58 -13.40
CA THR A 227 2.75 0.94 -14.28
C THR A 227 3.40 -0.34 -14.80
N TRP A 228 3.56 -0.44 -16.12
CA TRP A 228 4.12 -1.62 -16.79
C TRP A 228 5.52 -1.34 -17.34
N HIS A 229 6.40 -2.33 -17.26
CA HIS A 229 7.75 -2.28 -17.78
C HIS A 229 8.13 -3.60 -18.45
N SER A 230 8.82 -3.52 -19.59
CA SER A 230 9.49 -4.66 -20.21
C SER A 230 11.00 -4.53 -20.04
N SER A 231 11.66 -5.63 -19.66
CA SER A 231 13.12 -5.66 -19.58
C SER A 231 13.81 -5.51 -20.94
N ASP A 232 13.11 -5.81 -22.05
CA ASP A 232 13.60 -5.66 -23.42
C ASP A 232 12.44 -5.42 -24.40
N GLU A 233 12.22 -4.16 -24.78
CA GLU A 233 11.21 -3.76 -25.76
C GLU A 233 11.52 -4.23 -27.19
N GLY A 234 12.74 -4.70 -27.47
CA GLY A 234 13.08 -5.38 -28.73
C GLY A 234 12.54 -6.82 -28.82
N ILE A 235 12.08 -7.38 -27.69
CA ILE A 235 11.50 -8.72 -27.60
C ILE A 235 10.01 -8.63 -27.27
N ALA A 236 9.65 -7.82 -26.26
CA ALA A 236 8.28 -7.73 -25.76
C ALA A 236 7.91 -6.29 -25.42
N VAL A 237 6.80 -5.78 -25.95
CA VAL A 237 6.24 -4.45 -25.67
C VAL A 237 4.94 -4.66 -24.89
N VAL A 238 4.80 -3.99 -23.75
CA VAL A 238 3.64 -4.14 -22.86
C VAL A 238 2.83 -2.84 -22.76
N SER A 239 1.51 -2.96 -22.80
CA SER A 239 0.58 -1.85 -22.53
C SER A 239 -0.67 -2.39 -21.83
N ASN A 240 -0.97 -1.87 -20.64
CA ASN A 240 -2.17 -2.21 -19.86
C ASN A 240 -2.41 -3.73 -19.72
N GLY A 241 -1.34 -4.48 -19.44
CA GLY A 241 -1.38 -5.95 -19.29
C GLY A 241 -1.40 -6.76 -20.58
N TRP A 242 -1.56 -6.14 -21.74
CA TRP A 242 -1.33 -6.79 -23.03
C TRP A 242 0.14 -6.74 -23.42
N VAL A 243 0.70 -7.85 -23.91
CA VAL A 243 2.10 -7.92 -24.35
C VAL A 243 2.20 -8.36 -25.80
N ASP A 244 2.75 -7.49 -26.65
CA ASP A 244 3.14 -7.80 -28.03
C ASP A 244 4.57 -8.33 -28.08
N ILE A 245 4.76 -9.49 -28.70
CA ILE A 245 6.07 -10.14 -28.81
C ILE A 245 6.63 -9.81 -30.19
N VAL A 246 7.63 -8.94 -30.22
CA VAL A 246 8.17 -8.31 -31.43
C VAL A 246 9.56 -8.85 -31.82
N GLY A 247 10.16 -9.70 -31.00
CA GLY A 247 11.44 -10.34 -31.27
C GLY A 247 11.60 -11.67 -30.55
N THR A 248 12.69 -12.39 -30.85
CA THR A 248 12.99 -13.69 -30.24
C THR A 248 13.88 -13.56 -29.02
N GLY A 249 13.63 -14.36 -27.99
CA GLY A 249 14.41 -14.38 -26.75
C GLY A 249 13.52 -14.25 -25.51
N GLU A 250 14.12 -14.08 -24.35
CA GLU A 250 13.38 -13.91 -23.09
C GLU A 250 13.25 -12.43 -22.73
N ALA A 251 12.05 -12.01 -22.34
CA ALA A 251 11.79 -10.70 -21.75
C ALA A 251 10.97 -10.88 -20.47
N THR A 252 11.29 -10.10 -19.44
CA THR A 252 10.54 -10.06 -18.19
C THR A 252 9.63 -8.83 -18.21
N ILE A 253 8.35 -9.08 -17.97
CA ILE A 253 7.32 -8.05 -17.86
C ILE A 253 7.02 -7.83 -16.38
N THR A 254 7.12 -6.59 -15.93
CA THR A 254 6.88 -6.17 -14.54
C THR A 254 5.68 -5.22 -14.50
N ALA A 255 4.79 -5.44 -13.53
CA ALA A 255 3.75 -4.48 -13.16
C ALA A 255 4.01 -3.96 -11.74
N SER A 256 3.82 -2.66 -11.54
CA SER A 256 4.04 -1.97 -10.26
C SER A 256 2.87 -1.06 -9.91
N THR A 257 2.46 -1.06 -8.64
CA THR A 257 1.51 -0.08 -8.08
C THR A 257 2.20 1.23 -7.74
N GLU A 258 1.44 2.30 -7.54
CA GLU A 258 1.97 3.57 -7.01
C GLU A 258 2.56 3.44 -5.59
N TYR A 259 2.19 2.39 -4.85
CA TYR A 259 2.64 2.09 -3.48
C TYR A 259 3.93 1.26 -3.43
N GLY A 260 4.49 0.88 -4.58
CA GLY A 260 5.75 0.12 -4.68
C GLY A 260 5.61 -1.39 -4.54
N VAL A 261 4.38 -1.93 -4.59
CA VAL A 261 4.15 -3.37 -4.74
C VAL A 261 4.34 -3.73 -6.21
N GLU A 262 5.18 -4.73 -6.48
CA GLU A 262 5.52 -5.18 -7.83
C GLU A 262 5.42 -6.69 -7.97
N ALA A 263 5.12 -7.15 -9.18
CA ALA A 263 5.29 -8.55 -9.57
C ALA A 263 5.70 -8.63 -11.04
N SER A 264 6.27 -9.78 -11.42
CA SER A 264 6.81 -9.97 -12.77
C SER A 264 6.52 -11.37 -13.32
N VAL A 265 6.51 -11.47 -14.64
CA VAL A 265 6.41 -12.73 -15.38
C VAL A 265 7.39 -12.71 -16.55
N THR A 266 8.08 -13.82 -16.77
CA THR A 266 8.99 -13.98 -17.92
C THR A 266 8.23 -14.60 -19.09
N LEU A 267 8.38 -13.99 -20.26
CA LEU A 267 7.85 -14.45 -21.53
C LEU A 267 9.02 -14.77 -22.47
N THR A 268 8.82 -15.77 -23.32
CA THR A 268 9.77 -16.18 -24.37
C THR A 268 9.15 -15.90 -25.74
N GLY A 269 9.80 -15.01 -26.50
CA GLY A 269 9.56 -14.84 -27.91
C GLY A 269 10.16 -15.99 -28.71
N ALA A 270 9.30 -16.82 -29.29
CA ALA A 270 9.70 -17.90 -30.18
C ALA A 270 9.80 -17.41 -31.62
N ALA A 271 10.80 -17.91 -32.36
CA ALA A 271 10.93 -17.61 -33.77
C ALA A 271 9.73 -18.13 -34.55
N ARG A 272 9.25 -17.35 -35.51
CA ARG A 272 8.22 -17.78 -36.44
C ARG A 272 8.69 -19.04 -37.20
N PRO A 273 7.88 -20.13 -37.23
CA PRO A 273 8.23 -21.30 -38.01
C PRO A 273 8.44 -20.92 -39.48
N ALA A 274 9.56 -21.34 -40.07
CA ALA A 274 9.81 -21.11 -41.49
C ALA A 274 8.69 -21.75 -42.32
N PRO A 275 8.21 -21.10 -43.40
CA PRO A 275 7.24 -21.70 -44.29
C PRO A 275 7.80 -23.02 -44.82
N THR A 276 7.10 -24.12 -44.57
CA THR A 276 7.49 -25.43 -45.09
C THR A 276 7.51 -25.36 -46.61
N ALA A 277 8.66 -25.63 -47.21
CA ALA A 277 8.79 -25.69 -48.67
C ALA A 277 7.75 -26.67 -49.23
N PRO A 278 7.05 -26.31 -50.33
CA PRO A 278 6.10 -27.22 -50.94
C PRO A 278 6.80 -28.54 -51.33
N PRO A 279 6.12 -29.70 -51.22
CA PRO A 279 6.70 -30.96 -51.62
C PRO A 279 7.17 -30.84 -53.08
N ALA A 280 8.43 -31.22 -53.32
CA ALA A 280 9.01 -31.19 -54.65
C ALA A 280 8.08 -31.93 -55.63
N ALA A 281 7.54 -31.21 -56.61
CA ALA A 281 6.75 -31.80 -57.67
C ALA A 281 7.60 -32.87 -58.35
N GLY A 282 7.16 -34.13 -58.25
CA GLY A 282 7.78 -35.25 -58.95
C GLY A 282 7.83 -34.96 -60.44
N SER A 283 9.04 -34.98 -60.99
CA SER A 283 9.31 -34.76 -62.40
C SER A 283 8.65 -35.83 -63.28
N GLY A 284 7.63 -35.44 -64.03
CA GLY A 284 7.16 -36.11 -65.25
C GLY A 284 7.23 -35.12 -66.41
N ALA A 285 8.03 -35.44 -67.42
CA ALA A 285 8.25 -34.70 -68.67
C ALA A 285 6.92 -34.34 -69.39
N GLU A 286 6.80 -33.29 -70.21
CA GLU A 286 7.56 -33.00 -71.43
C GLU A 286 7.61 -31.50 -71.79
N ALA A 287 8.61 -31.17 -72.62
CA ALA A 287 9.05 -29.84 -73.00
C ALA A 287 8.13 -29.12 -74.02
N ALA A 288 8.09 -27.78 -73.93
CA ALA A 288 8.08 -26.90 -75.09
C ALA A 288 8.71 -25.54 -74.75
N SER A 289 9.55 -25.08 -75.68
CA SER A 289 10.49 -23.97 -75.62
C SER A 289 9.88 -22.56 -75.66
N GLY A 290 10.57 -21.61 -75.02
CA GLY A 290 10.43 -20.16 -75.28
C GLY A 290 11.32 -19.38 -74.32
N GLY A 291 12.35 -18.70 -74.83
CA GLY A 291 13.46 -18.17 -74.03
C GLY A 291 13.22 -16.82 -73.36
N GLY A 292 14.21 -16.37 -72.58
CA GLY A 292 14.29 -14.98 -72.11
C GLY A 292 14.87 -14.81 -70.70
N GLU A 293 16.19 -14.65 -70.63
CA GLU A 293 16.92 -13.69 -69.77
C GLU A 293 16.81 -13.73 -68.23
N THR A 294 17.92 -14.22 -67.65
CA THR A 294 18.66 -13.71 -66.47
C THR A 294 17.90 -13.14 -65.27
N ALA A 295 17.90 -13.93 -64.19
CA ALA A 295 17.65 -13.53 -62.82
C ALA A 295 18.80 -12.69 -62.23
N GLN A 296 18.46 -11.64 -61.48
CA GLN A 296 19.31 -11.13 -60.41
C GLN A 296 18.46 -10.50 -59.29
N GLY A 297 18.56 -11.10 -58.10
CA GLY A 297 18.45 -10.45 -56.79
C GLY A 297 17.09 -9.91 -56.34
N GLY A 298 16.25 -10.77 -55.75
CA GLY A 298 15.15 -10.35 -54.88
C GLY A 298 15.47 -10.70 -53.42
N GLY A 299 16.02 -9.74 -52.67
CA GLY A 299 16.03 -9.84 -51.21
C GLY A 299 14.61 -9.61 -50.70
N SER A 300 14.06 -10.54 -49.93
CA SER A 300 12.80 -10.32 -49.23
C SER A 300 13.06 -9.40 -48.05
N ALA A 301 12.63 -8.14 -48.16
CA ALA A 301 12.51 -7.25 -47.04
C ALA A 301 11.47 -7.83 -46.06
N ALA A 302 11.88 -8.03 -44.81
CA ALA A 302 10.99 -8.27 -43.69
C ALA A 302 10.08 -7.05 -43.54
N ALA A 303 8.76 -7.26 -43.55
CA ALA A 303 7.78 -6.22 -43.31
C ALA A 303 7.22 -6.39 -41.90
N SER A 304 7.84 -5.69 -40.95
CA SER A 304 7.24 -5.32 -39.67
C SER A 304 6.07 -4.37 -39.95
N GLY A 305 4.84 -4.88 -39.91
CA GLY A 305 3.63 -4.05 -39.90
C GLY A 305 3.48 -3.44 -38.51
N GLY A 306 4.05 -2.25 -38.32
CA GLY A 306 3.87 -1.46 -37.11
C GLY A 306 2.41 -1.08 -36.92
N SER A 307 2.03 -0.98 -35.65
CA SER A 307 0.74 -0.54 -35.12
C SER A 307 0.45 0.94 -35.40
N GLU A 308 0.50 1.38 -36.65
CA GLU A 308 0.12 2.75 -37.00
C GLU A 308 -1.38 2.84 -37.25
N GLY A 309 -2.08 3.23 -36.18
CA GLY A 309 -3.30 4.04 -36.24
C GLY A 309 -4.59 3.28 -36.48
N LEU A 310 -5.37 3.06 -35.43
CA LEU A 310 -6.80 2.83 -35.58
C LEU A 310 -7.56 3.82 -34.69
N ASN A 311 -8.30 4.67 -35.41
CA ASN A 311 -9.05 5.80 -34.93
C ASN A 311 -10.18 5.37 -34.00
N GLU A 312 -10.48 6.22 -33.01
CA GLU A 312 -11.65 6.19 -32.15
C GLU A 312 -12.93 5.83 -32.95
N TRP A 313 -13.40 4.59 -32.82
CA TRP A 313 -14.76 4.22 -33.21
C TRP A 313 -15.65 4.30 -31.96
N SER A 314 -16.25 5.46 -31.72
CA SER A 314 -17.32 5.61 -30.73
C SER A 314 -18.68 5.50 -31.41
N SER A 315 -19.27 4.31 -31.41
CA SER A 315 -20.72 4.22 -31.51
C SER A 315 -21.27 2.99 -30.79
N GLN A 316 -22.26 3.25 -29.92
CA GLN A 316 -23.13 2.29 -29.24
C GLN A 316 -22.50 1.39 -28.16
N GLY A 317 -21.82 2.00 -27.18
CA GLY A 317 -21.67 1.41 -25.85
C GLY A 317 -20.44 0.52 -25.61
N HIS A 318 -19.57 0.36 -26.60
CA HIS A 318 -18.30 -0.37 -26.47
C HIS A 318 -17.15 0.63 -26.55
N GLY A 319 -16.43 0.81 -25.44
CA GLY A 319 -15.57 1.98 -25.21
C GLY A 319 -14.18 1.91 -25.80
N TYR A 320 -13.56 0.73 -25.90
CA TYR A 320 -12.19 0.55 -26.40
C TYR A 320 -12.04 -0.87 -26.93
N PHE A 321 -11.31 -1.04 -28.05
CA PHE A 321 -11.07 -2.35 -28.66
C PHE A 321 -9.59 -2.54 -28.92
N THR A 322 -9.03 -3.66 -28.49
CA THR A 322 -7.71 -4.10 -28.94
C THR A 322 -7.92 -4.99 -30.15
N THR A 323 -7.49 -4.56 -31.33
CA THR A 323 -7.62 -5.34 -32.57
C THR A 323 -6.26 -5.58 -33.21
N TYR A 324 -5.95 -6.82 -33.54
CA TYR A 324 -4.68 -7.18 -34.17
C TYR A 324 -4.82 -8.38 -35.11
N GLY A 325 -3.84 -8.52 -36.00
CA GLY A 325 -3.66 -9.76 -36.76
C GLY A 325 -3.19 -10.88 -35.83
N ASP A 326 -3.96 -11.96 -35.75
CA ASP A 326 -3.67 -13.08 -34.87
C ASP A 326 -2.84 -14.15 -35.60
N GLY A 327 -1.52 -14.08 -35.42
CA GLY A 327 -0.56 -15.02 -35.99
C GLY A 327 -0.78 -16.45 -35.52
N THR A 328 -1.16 -16.64 -34.24
CA THR A 328 -1.43 -17.96 -33.65
C THR A 328 -2.61 -18.64 -34.35
N ALA A 329 -3.74 -17.94 -34.50
CA ALA A 329 -4.90 -18.45 -35.20
C ALA A 329 -4.59 -18.71 -36.68
N PHE A 330 -3.80 -17.85 -37.33
CA PHE A 330 -3.40 -18.06 -38.72
C PHE A 330 -2.50 -19.29 -38.91
N GLU A 331 -1.60 -19.55 -37.96
CA GLU A 331 -0.78 -20.76 -37.94
C GLU A 331 -1.63 -22.01 -37.75
N LEU A 332 -2.54 -22.01 -36.78
CA LEU A 332 -3.48 -23.10 -36.54
C LEU A 332 -4.37 -23.36 -37.77
N GLN A 333 -4.84 -22.31 -38.43
CA GLN A 333 -5.56 -22.38 -39.71
C GLN A 333 -4.71 -23.11 -40.78
N ASN A 334 -3.43 -22.79 -40.89
CA ASN A 334 -2.53 -23.47 -41.82
C ASN A 334 -2.21 -24.92 -41.42
N GLN A 335 -2.21 -25.25 -40.13
CA GLN A 335 -2.13 -26.64 -39.67
C GLN A 335 -3.38 -27.44 -40.09
N VAL A 336 -4.57 -26.85 -40.00
CA VAL A 336 -5.82 -27.47 -40.50
C VAL A 336 -5.73 -27.72 -42.00
N ARG A 337 -5.20 -26.75 -42.78
CA ARG A 337 -4.99 -26.92 -44.22
C ARG A 337 -4.03 -28.08 -44.53
N ALA A 338 -2.90 -28.12 -43.84
CA ALA A 338 -1.91 -29.20 -44.01
C ALA A 338 -2.50 -30.58 -43.70
N ALA A 339 -3.25 -30.71 -42.60
CA ALA A 339 -3.92 -31.95 -42.21
C ALA A 339 -4.94 -32.45 -43.25
N ASN A 340 -5.46 -31.55 -44.10
CA ASN A 340 -6.46 -31.83 -45.12
C ASN A 340 -5.89 -31.77 -46.56
N GLY A 341 -4.56 -31.75 -46.71
CA GLY A 341 -3.90 -31.76 -48.01
C GLY A 341 -4.00 -30.47 -48.82
N ALA A 342 -4.38 -29.36 -48.18
CA ALA A 342 -4.38 -28.03 -48.79
C ALA A 342 -3.03 -27.32 -48.57
N ALA A 343 -2.57 -26.57 -49.58
CA ALA A 343 -1.35 -25.77 -49.47
C ALA A 343 -1.53 -24.65 -48.41
N PRO A 344 -0.49 -24.29 -47.65
CA PRO A 344 -0.59 -23.22 -46.66
C PRO A 344 -0.90 -21.88 -47.33
N LEU A 345 -1.66 -21.03 -46.63
CA LEU A 345 -1.88 -19.63 -46.99
C LEU A 345 -0.67 -18.80 -46.61
N THR A 346 -0.37 -17.80 -47.44
CA THR A 346 0.57 -16.73 -47.08
C THR A 346 -0.19 -15.57 -46.44
N TRP A 347 0.34 -14.99 -45.37
CA TRP A 347 -0.28 -13.83 -44.74
C TRP A 347 -0.28 -12.62 -45.70
N ASP A 348 -1.41 -11.91 -45.80
CA ASP A 348 -1.53 -10.67 -46.56
C ASP A 348 -1.99 -9.52 -45.65
N ASN A 349 -1.19 -8.45 -45.59
CA ASN A 349 -1.45 -7.31 -44.69
C ASN A 349 -2.72 -6.54 -45.07
N GLY A 350 -3.04 -6.41 -46.36
CA GLY A 350 -4.27 -5.74 -46.79
C GLY A 350 -5.52 -6.54 -46.44
N LEU A 351 -5.41 -7.87 -46.43
CA LEU A 351 -6.41 -8.75 -45.85
C LEU A 351 -6.43 -8.68 -44.31
N GLY A 352 -5.29 -8.46 -43.66
CA GLY A 352 -5.21 -8.17 -42.22
C GLY A 352 -6.03 -6.95 -41.83
N ASP A 353 -5.81 -5.82 -42.51
CA ASP A 353 -6.57 -4.58 -42.31
C ASP A 353 -8.08 -4.80 -42.54
N LEU A 354 -8.42 -5.60 -43.55
CA LEU A 354 -9.81 -5.98 -43.82
C LEU A 354 -10.40 -6.82 -42.68
N ALA A 355 -9.67 -7.81 -42.17
CA ALA A 355 -10.12 -8.66 -41.06
C ALA A 355 -10.33 -7.85 -39.78
N VAL A 356 -9.43 -6.91 -39.49
CA VAL A 356 -9.52 -5.96 -38.37
C VAL A 356 -10.78 -5.11 -38.49
N ALA A 357 -10.99 -4.47 -39.65
CA ALA A 357 -12.19 -3.67 -39.90
C ALA A 357 -13.47 -4.51 -39.81
N ARG A 358 -13.41 -5.79 -40.22
CA ARG A 358 -14.53 -6.72 -40.08
C ARG A 358 -14.80 -7.09 -38.62
N CYS A 359 -13.79 -7.24 -37.77
CA CYS A 359 -13.99 -7.48 -36.33
C CYS A 359 -14.85 -6.37 -35.70
N GLN A 360 -14.55 -5.11 -36.02
CA GLN A 360 -15.32 -3.96 -35.57
C GLN A 360 -16.77 -3.98 -36.07
N GLN A 361 -16.98 -4.37 -37.33
CA GLN A 361 -18.32 -4.46 -37.91
C GLN A 361 -19.16 -5.56 -37.26
N ILE A 362 -18.58 -6.74 -37.02
CA ILE A 362 -19.31 -7.86 -36.43
C ILE A 362 -19.61 -7.67 -34.94
N ALA A 363 -18.89 -6.77 -34.26
CA ALA A 363 -19.23 -6.36 -32.91
C ALA A 363 -20.51 -5.50 -32.85
N VAL A 364 -20.82 -4.77 -33.91
CA VAL A 364 -22.06 -3.96 -34.01
C VAL A 364 -23.20 -4.78 -34.59
N ASP A 365 -22.95 -5.52 -35.66
CA ASP A 365 -23.92 -6.40 -36.33
C ASP A 365 -23.22 -7.70 -36.73
N PHE A 366 -23.44 -8.77 -35.95
CA PHE A 366 -22.86 -10.08 -36.20
C PHE A 366 -23.47 -10.73 -37.46
N SER A 367 -22.96 -10.32 -38.62
CA SER A 367 -23.45 -10.77 -39.93
C SER A 367 -22.33 -10.77 -40.97
N HIS A 368 -22.51 -11.55 -42.04
CA HIS A 368 -21.64 -11.55 -43.22
C HIS A 368 -21.94 -10.40 -44.20
N ASN A 369 -22.84 -9.47 -43.84
CA ASN A 369 -23.18 -8.37 -44.73
C ASN A 369 -21.96 -7.46 -44.93
N GLY A 370 -21.66 -7.16 -46.21
CA GLY A 370 -20.51 -6.32 -46.57
C GLY A 370 -19.18 -7.07 -46.68
N ALA A 371 -19.16 -8.40 -46.58
CA ALA A 371 -17.96 -9.20 -46.83
C ALA A 371 -17.36 -8.89 -48.22
N GLN A 372 -16.09 -8.51 -48.26
CA GLN A 372 -15.35 -8.16 -49.48
C GLN A 372 -14.47 -9.29 -50.00
N SER A 373 -14.40 -10.39 -49.25
CA SER A 373 -13.65 -11.60 -49.57
C SER A 373 -14.35 -12.80 -48.91
N ALA A 374 -13.88 -14.02 -49.19
CA ALA A 374 -14.36 -15.17 -48.44
C ALA A 374 -13.92 -15.01 -46.99
N GLU A 375 -14.85 -15.15 -46.04
CA GLU A 375 -14.57 -14.92 -44.63
C GLU A 375 -15.16 -16.00 -43.74
N ASN A 376 -14.52 -16.22 -42.59
CA ASN A 376 -15.11 -16.88 -41.44
C ASN A 376 -15.19 -15.87 -40.31
N ILE A 377 -16.33 -15.79 -39.64
CA ILE A 377 -16.51 -14.91 -38.48
C ILE A 377 -16.93 -15.73 -37.27
N ALA A 378 -16.54 -15.29 -36.08
CA ALA A 378 -16.97 -15.90 -34.82
C ALA A 378 -16.97 -14.88 -33.68
N VAL A 379 -17.78 -15.15 -32.66
CA VAL A 379 -17.86 -14.35 -31.44
C VAL A 379 -17.89 -15.26 -30.21
N GLY A 380 -17.27 -14.84 -29.11
CA GLY A 380 -17.33 -15.50 -27.80
C GLY A 380 -16.29 -16.60 -27.56
N PHE A 381 -15.28 -16.71 -28.42
CA PHE A 381 -14.19 -17.68 -28.28
C PHE A 381 -12.96 -16.99 -27.69
N GLY A 382 -12.52 -17.41 -26.49
CA GLY A 382 -11.48 -16.69 -25.76
C GLY A 382 -10.06 -16.86 -26.30
N ASP A 383 -9.83 -17.84 -27.19
CA ASP A 383 -8.51 -18.16 -27.70
C ASP A 383 -8.53 -18.70 -29.15
N ALA A 384 -7.38 -18.61 -29.80
CA ALA A 384 -7.15 -19.03 -31.18
C ALA A 384 -7.49 -20.51 -31.43
N SER A 385 -7.22 -21.41 -30.48
CA SER A 385 -7.51 -22.84 -30.63
C SER A 385 -9.01 -23.12 -30.63
N SER A 386 -9.75 -22.48 -29.72
CA SER A 386 -11.19 -22.63 -29.57
C SER A 386 -11.95 -22.13 -30.80
N VAL A 387 -11.55 -20.99 -31.38
CA VAL A 387 -12.18 -20.47 -32.60
C VAL A 387 -11.85 -21.32 -33.83
N ILE A 388 -10.60 -21.80 -33.95
CA ILE A 388 -10.20 -22.67 -35.07
C ILE A 388 -10.92 -24.01 -35.00
N ALA A 389 -11.11 -24.58 -33.80
CA ALA A 389 -11.93 -25.77 -33.60
C ALA A 389 -13.40 -25.52 -33.97
N ALA A 390 -13.95 -24.36 -33.60
CA ALA A 390 -15.33 -23.99 -33.94
C ALA A 390 -15.53 -23.84 -35.47
N TRP A 391 -14.58 -23.22 -36.17
CA TRP A 391 -14.62 -23.12 -37.63
C TRP A 391 -14.48 -24.48 -38.32
N GLN A 392 -13.64 -25.39 -37.80
CA GLN A 392 -13.57 -26.78 -38.29
C GLN A 392 -14.91 -27.54 -38.11
N GLY A 393 -15.64 -27.26 -37.03
CA GLY A 393 -16.95 -27.86 -36.75
C GLY A 393 -18.09 -27.34 -37.63
N SER A 394 -17.89 -26.23 -38.37
CA SER A 394 -18.89 -25.63 -39.25
C SER A 394 -18.58 -25.97 -40.71
N PRO A 395 -19.45 -26.70 -41.44
CA PRO A 395 -19.16 -27.12 -42.82
C PRO A 395 -18.82 -25.97 -43.78
N GLY A 396 -19.47 -24.81 -43.61
CA GLY A 396 -19.20 -23.62 -44.43
C GLY A 396 -17.84 -23.00 -44.10
N HIS A 397 -17.57 -22.78 -42.81
CA HIS A 397 -16.30 -22.22 -42.37
C HIS A 397 -15.14 -23.16 -42.70
N PHE A 398 -15.27 -24.45 -42.42
CA PHE A 398 -14.29 -25.46 -42.78
C PHE A 398 -14.03 -25.50 -44.29
N GLY A 399 -15.07 -25.39 -45.12
CA GLY A 399 -14.93 -25.28 -46.57
C GLY A 399 -14.03 -24.12 -47.00
N ASN A 400 -14.19 -22.94 -46.37
CA ASN A 400 -13.28 -21.81 -46.60
C ASN A 400 -11.86 -22.13 -46.11
N MET A 401 -11.73 -22.73 -44.92
CA MET A 401 -10.44 -23.03 -44.32
C MET A 401 -9.58 -23.91 -45.24
N ILE A 402 -10.14 -24.95 -45.86
CA ILE A 402 -9.38 -25.93 -46.66
C ILE A 402 -9.46 -25.69 -48.17
N SER A 403 -10.08 -24.60 -48.63
CA SER A 403 -10.21 -24.35 -50.07
C SER A 403 -8.85 -24.20 -50.72
N GLY A 404 -8.58 -25.04 -51.73
CA GLY A 404 -7.37 -24.98 -52.55
C GLY A 404 -7.35 -23.79 -53.53
N SER A 405 -8.44 -23.03 -53.65
CA SER A 405 -8.47 -21.81 -54.47
C SER A 405 -7.80 -20.62 -53.79
N TYR A 406 -7.68 -20.64 -52.46
CA TYR A 406 -7.08 -19.55 -51.70
C TYR A 406 -5.60 -19.78 -51.51
N THR A 407 -4.82 -18.73 -51.74
CA THR A 407 -3.36 -18.72 -51.63
C THR A 407 -2.86 -17.71 -50.60
N VAL A 408 -3.69 -16.72 -50.27
CA VAL A 408 -3.41 -15.74 -49.22
C VAL A 408 -4.58 -15.63 -48.24
N GLY A 409 -4.30 -15.18 -47.02
CA GLY A 409 -5.32 -14.92 -46.02
C GLY A 409 -4.79 -14.12 -44.84
N ALA A 410 -5.69 -13.75 -43.94
CA ALA A 410 -5.35 -13.14 -42.66
C ALA A 410 -6.42 -13.51 -41.63
N ILE A 411 -6.07 -13.46 -40.36
CA ILE A 411 -7.01 -13.65 -39.24
C ILE A 411 -6.80 -12.52 -38.26
N ALA A 412 -7.86 -11.84 -37.86
CA ALA A 412 -7.83 -10.83 -36.83
C ALA A 412 -8.65 -11.26 -35.62
N HIS A 413 -8.23 -10.78 -34.47
CA HIS A 413 -8.93 -10.91 -33.20
C HIS A 413 -9.15 -9.52 -32.62
N MET A 414 -10.35 -9.30 -32.09
CA MET A 414 -10.71 -8.12 -31.33
C MET A 414 -11.31 -8.51 -29.99
N TYR A 415 -10.82 -7.88 -28.92
CA TYR A 415 -11.40 -7.99 -27.58
C TYR A 415 -12.01 -6.64 -27.19
N ASP A 416 -13.23 -6.65 -26.63
CA ASP A 416 -13.98 -5.43 -26.29
C ASP A 416 -13.87 -4.97 -24.84
N GLY A 417 -13.08 -5.65 -24.02
CA GLY A 417 -12.91 -5.31 -22.60
C GLY A 417 -13.98 -5.90 -21.67
N ASP A 418 -15.14 -6.32 -22.18
CA ASP A 418 -16.28 -6.80 -21.40
C ASP A 418 -16.44 -8.34 -21.47
N GLY A 419 -15.36 -9.06 -21.79
CA GLY A 419 -15.36 -10.52 -21.91
C GLY A 419 -15.80 -11.06 -23.28
N CYS A 420 -16.00 -10.20 -24.29
CA CYS A 420 -16.42 -10.60 -25.63
C CYS A 420 -15.26 -10.55 -26.64
N HIS A 421 -15.13 -11.64 -27.39
CA HIS A 421 -14.05 -11.86 -28.35
C HIS A 421 -14.63 -11.99 -29.76
N TYR A 422 -14.11 -11.23 -30.72
CA TYR A 422 -14.55 -11.21 -32.11
C TYR A 422 -13.42 -11.67 -33.01
N TRP A 423 -13.69 -12.64 -33.86
CA TRP A 423 -12.69 -13.26 -34.72
C TRP A 423 -13.13 -13.18 -36.17
N VAL A 424 -12.21 -12.80 -37.04
CA VAL A 424 -12.45 -12.79 -38.48
C VAL A 424 -11.26 -13.38 -39.21
N ALA A 425 -11.49 -14.43 -39.99
CA ALA A 425 -10.57 -14.89 -41.00
C ALA A 425 -11.04 -14.43 -42.38
N VAL A 426 -10.13 -13.98 -43.23
CA VAL A 426 -10.39 -13.62 -44.63
C VAL A 426 -9.43 -14.36 -45.57
N PHE A 427 -9.92 -14.70 -46.77
CA PHE A 427 -9.20 -15.55 -47.71
C PHE A 427 -9.31 -15.03 -49.15
N ARG A 428 -8.26 -15.20 -49.95
CA ARG A 428 -8.26 -14.88 -51.39
C ARG A 428 -7.44 -15.86 -52.22
#